data_AF-A0A843JUK6-F1
#
_entry.id   AF-A0A843JUK6-F1
#
_cell.length_a   1.000
_cell.length_b   1.000
_cell.length_c   1.000
_cell.angle_alpha   90.00
_cell.angle_beta   90.00
_cell.angle_gamma   90.00
#
_symmetry.space_group_name_H-M   'P 1'
#
loop_
_entity.id
_entity.type
_entity.pdbx_description
1 polymer ?
#
loop_
_entity_poly.entity_id
_entity_poly.type
_entity_poly.pdbx_seq_one_letter_code
_entity_poly.pdbx_strand_id
1 'polypeptide(L)'
;MLCPHCDEIIDSGASICPVCGKHTGAGKSSPPKKKSSKIIAVVVLAAAVALMAVIMITGGLGMAPDMGTDSDKNVYRASYGVGTVPTTVDMVSGYGIDVTFLPGTGGGEDIFRFELNNRHAYGFFQWTVRDMDHSAYDTYTRDTATGDFTRLVTKHNDQLTYKFVKYEGRVIASGTMSVASVAAAPGRYAVSVDCYKSESDFNNRTKSWTYDAEFVCNGVLVKDYKWKYSLDPSKKKTEKSFELKFSYFYDDYADYRDSKSNPRRPVVGNESLFVKYAVVDDRIAGLSDTLSMIYKLAYGENAPLDGQNYADFLLAFVQINYAYPPNNASQNGDTVLYGAVDYYAYPLETVHRGTGDCEDTSILLASLYKSSGFKTALGIVPGHAIAGVAVRGTFTYIMSDSDAAKSGITAEYGAMQPGNGLTYYACETTPSNHMPLGYLMKNDIADLKDVHRFYPVP
;
A
#
# COMPACT_ATOMS: atom_id res chain seq x y z
N MET A 1 -44.68 -8.13 5.85
CA MET A 1 -44.74 -7.56 7.22
C MET A 1 -44.27 -6.12 7.16
N LEU A 2 -44.60 -5.26 8.14
CA LEU A 2 -44.04 -3.90 8.20
C LEU A 2 -42.67 -3.95 8.90
N CYS A 3 -41.70 -3.19 8.41
CA CYS A 3 -40.42 -3.03 9.07
C CYS A 3 -40.63 -2.30 10.41
N PRO A 4 -40.15 -2.83 11.56
CA PRO A 4 -40.36 -2.21 12.87
C PRO A 4 -39.56 -0.91 13.08
N HIS A 5 -38.76 -0.50 12.08
CA HIS A 5 -37.88 0.66 12.18
C HIS A 5 -38.24 1.81 11.22
N CYS A 6 -38.91 1.53 10.12
CA CYS A 6 -39.24 2.55 9.11
C CYS A 6 -40.64 2.39 8.49
N ASP A 7 -41.46 1.48 9.01
CA ASP A 7 -42.84 1.23 8.58
C ASP A 7 -43.05 0.83 7.11
N GLU A 8 -41.98 0.47 6.40
CA GLU A 8 -42.07 0.00 5.02
C GLU A 8 -42.53 -1.46 4.93
N ILE A 9 -43.26 -1.79 3.86
CA ILE A 9 -43.72 -3.16 3.61
C ILE A 9 -42.53 -3.99 3.09
N ILE A 10 -42.23 -5.07 3.82
CA ILE A 10 -41.14 -6.01 3.52
C ILE A 10 -41.66 -7.45 3.43
N ASP A 11 -40.92 -8.31 2.74
CA ASP A 11 -41.24 -9.75 2.68
C ASP A 11 -41.27 -10.37 4.07
N SER A 12 -42.24 -11.26 4.32
CA SER A 12 -42.45 -11.88 5.65
C SER A 12 -41.32 -12.79 6.14
N GLY A 13 -40.32 -13.05 5.29
CA GLY A 13 -39.09 -13.77 5.64
C GLY A 13 -37.81 -12.94 5.50
N ALA A 14 -37.92 -11.64 5.17
CA ALA A 14 -36.77 -10.76 5.06
C ALA A 14 -36.20 -10.50 6.45
N SER A 15 -34.96 -10.92 6.69
CA SER A 15 -34.24 -10.66 7.95
C SER A 15 -33.79 -9.19 8.07
N ILE A 16 -33.76 -8.45 6.96
CA ILE A 16 -33.29 -7.06 6.83
C ILE A 16 -34.30 -6.27 6.00
N CYS A 17 -34.60 -5.03 6.40
CA CYS A 17 -35.41 -4.13 5.59
C CYS A 17 -34.59 -3.59 4.41
N PRO A 18 -35.04 -3.74 3.15
CA PRO A 18 -34.32 -3.24 1.98
C PRO A 18 -34.29 -1.72 1.89
N VAL A 19 -35.17 -1.02 2.63
CA VAL A 19 -35.26 0.45 2.61
C VAL A 19 -34.35 1.08 3.65
N CYS A 20 -34.36 0.60 4.90
CA CYS A 20 -33.58 1.21 5.99
C CYS A 20 -32.37 0.40 6.47
N GLY A 21 -32.12 -0.78 5.91
CA GLY A 21 -30.98 -1.63 6.24
C GLY A 21 -31.01 -2.30 7.62
N LYS A 22 -32.05 -2.06 8.44
CA LYS A 22 -32.16 -2.60 9.81
C LYS A 22 -32.76 -4.00 9.86
N HIS A 23 -32.31 -4.78 10.84
CA HIS A 23 -32.81 -6.13 11.13
C HIS A 23 -34.29 -6.10 11.52
N THR A 24 -35.07 -7.06 11.03
CA THR A 24 -36.54 -7.08 11.17
C THR A 24 -37.02 -7.96 12.31
N GLY A 25 -36.10 -8.62 13.03
CA GLY A 25 -36.38 -9.54 14.14
C GLY A 25 -36.96 -10.91 13.71
N ALA A 26 -37.23 -11.13 12.42
CA ALA A 26 -37.81 -12.35 11.89
C ALA A 26 -36.72 -13.41 11.60
N GLY A 27 -36.22 -14.10 12.64
CA GLY A 27 -35.20 -15.13 12.41
C GLY A 27 -34.63 -15.80 13.66
N LYS A 28 -35.46 -16.43 14.49
CA LYS A 28 -34.98 -17.43 15.46
C LYS A 28 -35.39 -18.83 15.01
N SER A 29 -34.68 -19.38 14.01
CA SER A 29 -34.74 -20.82 13.76
C SER A 29 -33.80 -21.54 14.74
N SER A 30 -34.35 -22.48 15.50
CA SER A 30 -33.64 -23.31 16.48
C SER A 30 -32.41 -24.02 15.87
N PRO A 31 -31.28 -24.11 16.59
CA PRO A 31 -30.07 -24.73 16.04
C PRO A 31 -30.20 -26.27 15.96
N PRO A 32 -29.72 -26.93 14.89
CA PRO A 32 -29.70 -28.38 14.80
C PRO A 32 -28.67 -29.00 15.76
N LYS A 33 -29.05 -30.12 16.39
CA LYS A 33 -28.20 -30.91 17.29
C LYS A 33 -26.95 -31.43 16.55
N LYS A 34 -25.75 -31.06 17.04
CA LYS A 34 -24.46 -31.52 16.51
C LYS A 34 -24.15 -32.96 16.95
N LYS A 35 -23.80 -33.82 15.98
CA LYS A 35 -22.99 -35.02 16.21
C LYS A 35 -21.50 -34.63 16.21
N SER A 36 -20.74 -35.19 17.14
CA SER A 36 -19.30 -34.99 17.23
C SER A 36 -18.57 -35.77 16.14
N SER A 37 -17.78 -35.07 15.33
CA SER A 37 -16.79 -35.66 14.44
C SER A 37 -15.40 -35.20 14.85
N LYS A 38 -14.46 -36.14 14.81
CA LYS A 38 -13.07 -36.00 15.23
C LYS A 38 -12.33 -34.93 14.42
N ILE A 39 -11.42 -34.25 15.10
CA ILE A 39 -10.59 -33.14 14.62
C ILE A 39 -9.46 -33.69 13.74
N ILE A 40 -9.39 -33.24 12.49
CA ILE A 40 -8.19 -33.35 11.65
C ILE A 40 -7.68 -31.91 11.46
N ALA A 41 -6.51 -31.60 12.02
CA ALA A 41 -5.80 -30.38 11.72
C ALA A 41 -5.16 -30.54 10.32
N VAL A 42 -5.68 -29.82 9.33
CA VAL A 42 -5.07 -29.74 8.00
C VAL A 42 -4.15 -28.53 7.99
N VAL A 43 -2.85 -28.77 8.10
CA VAL A 43 -1.82 -27.79 7.73
C VAL A 43 -1.78 -27.76 6.21
N VAL A 44 -2.26 -26.69 5.59
CA VAL A 44 -2.09 -26.48 4.14
C VAL A 44 -0.62 -26.15 3.92
N LEU A 45 0.11 -27.12 3.38
CA LEU A 45 1.54 -27.06 3.17
C LEU A 45 1.85 -25.99 2.10
N ALA A 46 2.59 -24.96 2.49
CA ALA A 46 3.06 -23.84 1.67
C ALA A 46 3.98 -24.21 0.48
N ALA A 47 4.19 -25.51 0.21
CA ALA A 47 5.14 -25.99 -0.78
C ALA A 47 4.66 -25.82 -2.24
N ALA A 48 3.35 -25.69 -2.50
CA ALA A 48 2.83 -25.51 -3.86
C ALA A 48 2.78 -24.04 -4.33
N VAL A 49 2.77 -23.07 -3.39
CA VAL A 49 2.72 -21.64 -3.73
C VAL A 49 4.13 -21.06 -3.96
N ALA A 50 5.16 -21.64 -3.35
CA ALA A 50 6.55 -21.25 -3.60
C ALA A 50 7.02 -21.50 -5.06
N LEU A 51 6.33 -22.35 -5.83
CA LEU A 51 6.65 -22.62 -7.24
C LEU A 51 5.89 -21.72 -8.22
N MET A 52 4.86 -20.96 -7.78
CA MET A 52 4.01 -20.14 -8.64
C MET A 52 4.34 -18.64 -8.59
N ALA A 53 5.43 -18.25 -7.94
CA ALA A 53 5.97 -16.88 -7.97
C ALA A 53 6.93 -16.62 -9.15
N VAL A 54 6.94 -17.48 -10.18
CA VAL A 54 7.82 -17.35 -11.34
C VAL A 54 7.00 -17.43 -12.62
N ILE A 55 7.06 -16.32 -13.37
CA ILE A 55 6.55 -16.05 -14.74
C ILE A 55 5.24 -15.26 -14.81
N MET A 56 5.37 -13.92 -14.72
CA MET A 56 4.88 -13.01 -15.76
C MET A 56 5.99 -12.02 -16.15
N ILE A 57 7.14 -12.56 -16.57
CA ILE A 57 8.11 -11.81 -17.38
C ILE A 57 8.28 -12.64 -18.65
N THR A 58 7.39 -12.44 -19.62
CA THR A 58 7.63 -12.92 -21.00
C THR A 58 7.73 -11.70 -21.89
N GLY A 59 8.97 -11.31 -22.21
CA GLY A 59 9.27 -10.29 -23.21
C GLY A 59 10.50 -9.46 -22.89
N GLY A 60 11.70 -10.00 -23.10
CA GLY A 60 12.92 -9.18 -23.05
C GLY A 60 14.22 -9.93 -22.81
N LEU A 61 14.51 -10.99 -23.59
CA LEU A 61 15.84 -11.59 -23.60
C LEU A 61 16.71 -10.94 -24.68
N GLY A 62 17.77 -10.26 -24.23
CA GLY A 62 19.00 -10.04 -24.99
C GLY A 62 19.09 -8.75 -25.80
N MET A 63 19.35 -7.62 -25.14
CA MET A 63 20.04 -6.49 -25.79
C MET A 63 21.19 -5.99 -24.92
N ALA A 64 22.32 -5.72 -25.56
CA ALA A 64 23.48 -5.07 -24.96
C ALA A 64 23.10 -3.68 -24.42
N PRO A 65 23.83 -3.14 -23.42
CA PRO A 65 23.54 -1.80 -22.88
C PRO A 65 23.66 -0.75 -23.99
N ASP A 66 22.54 -0.12 -24.33
CA ASP A 66 22.50 1.05 -25.19
C ASP A 66 22.69 2.29 -24.31
N MET A 67 23.84 2.96 -24.44
CA MET A 67 24.10 4.25 -23.82
C MET A 67 23.70 5.36 -24.80
N GLY A 68 22.40 5.65 -24.87
CA GLY A 68 21.90 6.79 -25.62
C GLY A 68 22.12 8.08 -24.83
N THR A 69 22.81 9.06 -25.41
CA THR A 69 22.85 10.44 -24.90
C THR A 69 21.79 11.27 -25.63
N ASP A 70 20.69 11.61 -24.95
CA ASP A 70 19.74 12.60 -25.47
C ASP A 70 20.29 14.00 -25.15
N SER A 71 20.63 14.78 -26.17
CA SER A 71 21.38 16.03 -26.04
C SER A 71 20.59 17.19 -25.43
N ASP A 72 19.28 17.05 -25.24
CA ASP A 72 18.42 18.14 -24.79
C ASP A 72 17.99 18.05 -23.32
N LYS A 73 18.35 16.97 -22.61
CA LYS A 73 18.19 16.83 -21.15
C LYS A 73 19.33 15.98 -20.61
N ASN A 74 19.99 16.39 -19.52
CA ASN A 74 21.04 15.61 -18.83
C ASN A 74 20.48 14.34 -18.16
N VAL A 75 19.84 13.45 -18.93
CA VAL A 75 19.34 12.16 -18.49
C VAL A 75 20.33 11.11 -18.99
N TYR A 76 21.21 10.69 -18.10
CA TYR A 76 22.04 9.51 -18.33
C TYR A 76 21.22 8.29 -17.92
N ARG A 77 20.84 7.47 -18.91
CA ARG A 77 20.22 6.17 -18.68
C ARG A 77 21.32 5.12 -18.72
N ALA A 78 21.53 4.43 -17.60
CA ALA A 78 22.42 3.30 -17.52
C ALA A 78 21.61 2.05 -17.18
N SER A 79 21.51 1.13 -18.14
CA SER A 79 20.83 -0.16 -17.95
C SER A 79 21.86 -1.22 -17.59
N TYR A 80 21.71 -1.87 -16.44
CA TYR A 80 22.60 -2.93 -15.99
C TYR A 80 21.82 -4.22 -15.80
N GLY A 81 22.13 -5.22 -16.62
CA GLY A 81 21.58 -6.57 -16.46
C GLY A 81 22.52 -7.42 -15.62
N VAL A 82 22.24 -7.59 -14.32
CA VAL A 82 22.87 -8.64 -13.51
C VAL A 82 21.78 -9.47 -12.85
N GLY A 83 21.56 -10.69 -13.36
CA GLY A 83 20.43 -11.55 -12.98
C GLY A 83 19.24 -11.46 -13.95
N THR A 84 18.14 -12.17 -13.65
CA THR A 84 16.94 -12.26 -14.50
C THR A 84 16.04 -11.02 -14.47
N VAL A 85 16.40 -9.97 -13.72
CA VAL A 85 15.59 -8.75 -13.59
C VAL A 85 16.45 -7.53 -13.98
N PRO A 86 16.02 -6.71 -14.95
CA PRO A 86 16.73 -5.48 -15.32
C PRO A 86 16.58 -4.43 -14.21
N THR A 87 17.71 -3.86 -13.78
CA THR A 87 17.73 -2.64 -12.97
C THR A 87 18.23 -1.50 -13.84
N THR A 88 17.51 -0.38 -13.89
CA THR A 88 17.92 0.81 -14.65
C THR A 88 18.12 1.98 -13.71
N VAL A 89 19.19 2.75 -13.95
CA VAL A 89 19.43 4.00 -13.23
C VAL A 89 19.28 5.14 -14.21
N ASP A 90 18.31 6.01 -13.95
CA ASP A 90 18.00 7.19 -14.75
C ASP A 90 18.29 8.46 -13.95
N MET A 91 19.24 9.27 -14.42
CA MET A 91 19.50 10.60 -13.83
C MET A 91 18.34 11.54 -14.15
N VAL A 92 17.73 12.12 -13.12
CA VAL A 92 16.62 13.07 -13.27
C VAL A 92 17.17 14.49 -13.40
N SER A 93 18.16 14.82 -12.58
CA SER A 93 18.90 16.08 -12.63
C SER A 93 20.23 15.94 -11.90
N GLY A 94 21.21 16.76 -12.23
CA GLY A 94 22.48 16.74 -11.51
C GLY A 94 23.51 17.65 -12.13
N TYR A 95 24.25 18.37 -11.27
CA TYR A 95 25.42 19.13 -11.69
C TYR A 95 26.63 18.63 -10.91
N GLY A 96 27.64 18.12 -11.62
CA GLY A 96 28.92 17.72 -11.03
C GLY A 96 28.88 16.46 -10.15
N ILE A 97 27.81 15.66 -10.14
CA ILE A 97 27.76 14.35 -9.48
C ILE A 97 27.43 13.28 -10.52
N ASP A 98 28.34 12.34 -10.71
CA ASP A 98 28.16 11.14 -11.51
C ASP A 98 27.70 9.98 -10.61
N VAL A 99 26.71 9.21 -11.07
CA VAL A 99 26.15 8.05 -10.35
C VAL A 99 26.45 6.79 -11.15
N THR A 100 27.11 5.82 -10.53
CA THR A 100 27.44 4.52 -11.15
C THR A 100 26.82 3.40 -10.33
N PHE A 101 26.05 2.51 -10.97
CA PHE A 101 25.58 1.29 -10.32
C PHE A 101 26.67 0.21 -10.40
N LEU A 102 26.98 -0.39 -9.26
CA LEU A 102 27.93 -1.49 -9.14
C LEU A 102 27.18 -2.73 -8.64
N PRO A 103 26.92 -3.71 -9.51
CA PRO A 103 26.25 -4.92 -9.11
C PRO A 103 27.12 -5.73 -8.13
N GLY A 104 26.50 -6.30 -7.11
CA GLY A 104 27.15 -7.15 -6.14
C GLY A 104 27.65 -8.44 -6.79
N THR A 105 28.96 -8.66 -6.80
CA THR A 105 29.53 -9.93 -7.28
C THR A 105 29.61 -10.96 -6.15
N GLY A 106 29.18 -12.19 -6.40
CA GLY A 106 29.41 -13.31 -5.46
C GLY A 106 28.59 -13.25 -4.17
N GLY A 107 27.38 -12.68 -4.22
CA GLY A 107 26.50 -12.54 -3.04
C GLY A 107 26.71 -11.27 -2.22
N GLY A 108 27.53 -10.33 -2.72
CA GLY A 108 27.58 -8.97 -2.19
C GLY A 108 26.29 -8.18 -2.51
N GLU A 109 26.04 -7.12 -1.76
CA GLU A 109 24.93 -6.19 -2.02
C GLU A 109 25.23 -5.33 -3.26
N ASP A 110 24.19 -5.01 -4.03
CA ASP A 110 24.26 -4.00 -5.09
C ASP A 110 24.48 -2.62 -4.47
N ILE A 111 25.39 -1.82 -5.04
CA ILE A 111 25.72 -0.49 -4.49
C ILE A 111 25.71 0.61 -5.56
N PHE A 112 25.25 1.79 -5.20
CA PHE A 112 25.51 3.00 -6.00
C PHE A 112 26.85 3.61 -5.60
N ARG A 113 27.70 3.98 -6.56
CA ARG A 113 28.89 4.80 -6.38
C ARG A 113 28.61 6.21 -6.87
N PHE A 114 28.95 7.19 -6.04
CA PHE A 114 28.83 8.62 -6.36
C PHE A 114 30.19 9.24 -6.57
N GLU A 115 30.33 10.00 -7.64
CA GLU A 115 31.58 10.65 -8.05
C GLU A 115 31.38 12.15 -8.24
N LEU A 116 32.08 12.97 -7.47
CA LEU A 116 32.04 14.43 -7.65
C LEU A 116 33.02 14.86 -8.75
N ASN A 117 32.50 15.44 -9.83
CA ASN A 117 33.27 16.10 -10.88
C ASN A 117 33.28 17.62 -10.65
N ASN A 118 34.36 18.09 -10.03
CA ASN A 118 34.47 19.42 -9.49
C ASN A 118 35.73 20.13 -10.01
N ARG A 119 35.60 21.41 -10.40
CA ARG A 119 36.70 22.25 -10.92
C ARG A 119 37.42 23.10 -9.85
N HIS A 120 36.91 23.09 -8.63
CA HIS A 120 37.41 23.84 -7.48
C HIS A 120 38.19 22.93 -6.51
N ALA A 121 39.16 23.49 -5.80
CA ALA A 121 39.84 22.78 -4.72
C ALA A 121 39.05 22.91 -3.42
N TYR A 122 38.51 21.79 -2.92
CA TYR A 122 37.92 21.68 -1.58
C TYR A 122 38.71 20.65 -0.77
N GLY A 123 38.79 20.85 0.55
CA GLY A 123 39.55 19.98 1.45
C GLY A 123 38.68 18.94 2.19
N PHE A 124 37.39 19.21 2.32
CA PHE A 124 36.43 18.40 3.09
C PHE A 124 35.08 18.37 2.38
N PHE A 125 34.36 17.26 2.57
CA PHE A 125 33.07 16.99 1.91
C PHE A 125 32.10 16.34 2.89
N GLN A 126 30.82 16.64 2.75
CA GLN A 126 29.75 15.95 3.46
C GLN A 126 28.70 15.49 2.46
N TRP A 127 28.68 14.18 2.17
CA TRP A 127 27.65 13.56 1.33
C TRP A 127 26.35 13.37 2.12
N THR A 128 25.23 13.39 1.40
CA THR A 128 23.92 13.03 1.91
C THR A 128 23.15 12.36 0.78
N VAL A 129 22.73 11.12 1.00
CA VAL A 129 21.77 10.44 0.12
C VAL A 129 20.43 10.38 0.84
N ARG A 130 19.35 10.66 0.12
CA ARG A 130 17.98 10.62 0.62
C ARG A 130 17.14 9.79 -0.35
N ASP A 131 16.49 8.76 0.17
CA ASP A 131 15.35 8.15 -0.52
C ASP A 131 14.16 9.09 -0.43
N MET A 132 13.67 9.53 -1.59
CA MET A 132 12.62 10.54 -1.74
C MET A 132 11.23 9.93 -1.63
N ASP A 133 11.09 8.61 -1.78
CA ASP A 133 9.83 7.91 -1.66
C ASP A 133 9.65 7.20 -0.34
N HIS A 134 10.67 7.14 0.50
CA HIS A 134 10.53 6.55 1.82
C HIS A 134 9.69 7.44 2.75
N SER A 135 8.59 6.91 3.30
CA SER A 135 7.78 7.65 4.28
C SER A 135 8.47 7.68 5.64
N ALA A 136 8.15 8.73 6.41
CA ALA A 136 8.51 9.06 7.80
C ALA A 136 8.61 7.90 8.82
N TYR A 137 8.11 6.70 8.47
CA TYR A 137 7.63 5.68 9.41
C TYR A 137 8.57 4.51 9.65
N ASP A 138 9.58 4.31 8.81
CA ASP A 138 10.49 3.19 9.05
C ASP A 138 11.55 3.58 10.10
N THR A 139 11.37 3.03 11.30
CA THR A 139 12.35 3.06 12.40
C THR A 139 13.51 2.13 12.12
N TYR A 140 14.74 2.65 12.25
CA TYR A 140 15.95 1.82 12.20
C TYR A 140 16.84 2.13 13.41
N THR A 141 17.52 1.10 13.88
CA THR A 141 18.28 1.07 15.14
C THR A 141 19.76 1.42 14.92
N ARG A 142 20.37 2.05 15.94
CA ARG A 142 21.79 2.42 16.01
C ARG A 142 22.66 1.19 16.29
N ASP A 143 23.73 0.98 15.52
CA ASP A 143 24.85 0.14 15.94
C ASP A 143 25.89 1.03 16.65
N THR A 144 26.25 0.65 17.88
CA THR A 144 27.17 1.41 18.74
C THR A 144 28.60 0.86 18.72
N ALA A 145 28.89 -0.23 18.00
CA ALA A 145 30.15 -0.95 18.15
C ALA A 145 31.29 -0.48 17.24
N THR A 146 31.04 0.09 16.07
CA THR A 146 32.07 0.30 15.03
C THR A 146 32.58 1.72 14.86
N GLY A 147 31.90 2.75 15.40
CA GLY A 147 32.31 4.16 15.20
C GLY A 147 32.15 4.67 13.76
N ASP A 148 31.92 3.78 12.79
CA ASP A 148 31.40 4.11 11.47
C ASP A 148 29.93 4.53 11.61
N PHE A 149 29.57 5.66 10.99
CA PHE A 149 28.24 6.23 11.11
C PHE A 149 27.17 5.37 10.41
N THR A 150 26.67 4.35 11.10
CA THR A 150 25.35 3.78 10.83
C THR A 150 24.29 4.77 11.30
N ARG A 151 23.63 5.42 10.34
CA ARG A 151 22.30 6.04 10.39
C ARG A 151 21.92 6.80 11.69
N LEU A 152 22.00 8.13 11.63
CA LEU A 152 21.53 9.03 12.70
C LEU A 152 20.06 9.43 12.46
N VAL A 153 19.16 9.01 13.34
CA VAL A 153 17.83 9.63 13.52
C VAL A 153 17.96 10.64 14.65
N THR A 154 17.90 11.93 14.33
CA THR A 154 17.78 12.97 15.37
C THR A 154 16.38 13.54 15.31
N LYS A 155 15.59 13.32 16.37
CA LYS A 155 14.29 13.96 16.55
C LYS A 155 14.54 15.40 17.01
N HIS A 156 14.40 16.37 16.12
CA HIS A 156 14.28 17.79 16.49
C HIS A 156 13.34 18.49 15.50
N ASN A 157 12.17 18.91 16.01
CA ASN A 157 11.19 19.81 15.40
C ASN A 157 10.74 19.46 13.96
N ASP A 158 9.77 18.53 13.87
CA ASP A 158 8.75 18.40 12.80
C ASP A 158 9.20 18.36 11.33
N GLN A 159 10.45 18.01 11.04
CA GLN A 159 10.86 17.58 9.71
C GLN A 159 11.74 16.32 9.80
N LEU A 160 11.20 15.19 9.33
CA LEU A 160 11.97 13.97 9.16
C LEU A 160 12.89 14.14 7.95
N THR A 161 14.11 14.54 8.23
CA THR A 161 15.19 14.57 7.23
C THR A 161 15.94 13.25 7.32
N TYR A 162 15.77 12.38 6.32
CA TYR A 162 16.63 11.21 6.17
C TYR A 162 18.05 11.67 5.81
N LYS A 163 19.01 11.32 6.66
CA LYS A 163 20.43 11.55 6.41
C LYS A 163 21.13 10.20 6.31
N PHE A 164 21.31 9.68 5.10
CA PHE A 164 22.13 8.50 4.87
C PHE A 164 23.57 8.89 4.51
N VAL A 165 24.50 8.13 5.11
CA VAL A 165 25.97 8.12 4.97
C VAL A 165 26.64 9.49 5.12
N LYS A 166 26.99 9.86 6.36
CA LYS A 166 27.99 10.89 6.63
C LYS A 166 29.37 10.25 6.47
N TYR A 167 29.99 10.38 5.30
CA TYR A 167 31.42 10.13 5.14
C TYR A 167 32.19 11.42 5.41
N GLU A 168 33.11 11.40 6.38
CA GLU A 168 34.03 12.49 6.68
C GLU A 168 35.44 12.07 6.27
N GLY A 169 35.90 12.51 5.10
CA GLY A 169 37.26 12.26 4.61
C GLY A 169 38.09 13.52 4.52
N ARG A 170 39.42 13.39 4.63
CA ARG A 170 40.40 14.46 4.38
C ARG A 170 40.98 14.37 2.96
N VAL A 171 40.99 15.54 2.28
CA VAL A 171 41.83 16.02 1.16
C VAL A 171 42.15 15.05 0.00
N ILE A 172 41.68 15.41 -1.21
CA ILE A 172 42.43 15.15 -2.46
C ILE A 172 42.34 16.42 -3.33
N ALA A 173 43.49 16.91 -3.81
CA ALA A 173 43.57 18.02 -4.76
C ALA A 173 43.00 17.57 -6.11
N SER A 174 42.03 18.32 -6.66
CA SER A 174 41.43 18.18 -8.01
C SER A 174 41.38 16.75 -8.57
N GLY A 175 40.22 16.09 -8.50
CA GLY A 175 40.01 14.77 -9.06
C GLY A 175 38.62 14.21 -8.74
N THR A 176 38.30 13.07 -9.35
CA THR A 176 37.08 12.30 -9.09
C THR A 176 37.10 11.70 -7.69
N MET A 177 36.05 11.93 -6.90
CA MET A 177 35.91 11.38 -5.54
C MET A 177 34.78 10.35 -5.49
N SER A 178 35.12 9.05 -5.45
CA SER A 178 34.18 7.91 -5.42
C SER A 178 33.86 7.47 -3.98
N VAL A 179 32.87 8.04 -3.28
CA VAL A 179 32.81 7.83 -1.81
C VAL A 179 31.41 7.80 -1.16
N ALA A 180 30.46 7.11 -1.76
CA ALA A 180 29.42 6.46 -0.98
C ALA A 180 28.94 5.21 -1.73
N SER A 181 28.70 4.14 -0.98
CA SER A 181 28.02 2.93 -1.42
C SER A 181 26.76 2.78 -0.59
N VAL A 182 25.61 2.88 -1.23
CA VAL A 182 24.30 2.65 -0.59
C VAL A 182 23.71 1.41 -1.23
N ALA A 183 23.15 0.51 -0.43
CA ALA A 183 22.41 -0.64 -0.93
C ALA A 183 21.36 -0.17 -1.94
N ALA A 184 21.45 -0.69 -3.16
CA ALA A 184 20.60 -0.27 -4.24
C ALA A 184 19.22 -0.92 -4.11
N ALA A 185 18.28 -0.19 -3.54
CA ALA A 185 16.87 -0.53 -3.66
C ALA A 185 16.25 0.24 -4.86
N PRO A 186 15.20 -0.29 -5.49
CA PRO A 186 14.39 0.49 -6.40
C PRO A 186 13.74 1.67 -5.67
N GLY A 187 13.82 2.87 -6.24
CA GLY A 187 13.45 4.10 -5.56
C GLY A 187 13.89 5.36 -6.30
N ARG A 188 13.36 6.52 -5.89
CA ARG A 188 13.91 7.82 -6.27
C ARG A 188 14.82 8.34 -5.17
N TYR A 189 15.98 8.82 -5.55
CA TYR A 189 17.01 9.27 -4.64
C TYR A 189 17.43 10.70 -4.95
N ALA A 190 17.66 11.49 -3.90
CA ALA A 190 18.38 12.76 -3.96
C ALA A 190 19.74 12.60 -3.29
N VAL A 191 20.78 13.10 -3.93
CA VAL A 191 22.16 13.09 -3.46
C VAL A 191 22.62 14.53 -3.37
N SER A 192 23.25 14.88 -2.27
CA SER A 192 23.94 16.16 -2.15
C SER A 192 25.33 15.98 -1.57
N VAL A 193 26.24 16.89 -1.93
CA VAL A 193 27.57 16.99 -1.33
C VAL A 193 27.88 18.44 -0.98
N ASP A 194 27.93 18.70 0.33
CA ASP A 194 28.43 19.97 0.85
C ASP A 194 29.96 19.96 0.79
N CYS A 195 30.55 21.01 0.23
CA CYS A 195 32.00 21.15 0.02
C CYS A 195 32.56 22.27 0.91
N TYR A 196 33.74 22.04 1.51
CA TYR A 196 34.36 22.97 2.45
C TYR A 196 35.85 23.14 2.13
N LYS A 197 36.36 24.37 2.28
CA LYS A 197 37.76 24.70 1.99
C LYS A 197 38.72 24.23 3.07
N SER A 198 38.30 24.23 4.33
CA SER A 198 39.13 23.89 5.49
C SER A 198 38.40 23.04 6.53
N GLU A 199 39.17 22.45 7.45
CA GLU A 199 38.62 21.68 8.57
C GLU A 199 37.81 22.56 9.52
N SER A 200 38.25 23.82 9.68
CA SER A 200 37.53 24.81 10.48
C SER A 200 36.17 25.13 9.86
N ASP A 201 36.10 25.32 8.54
CA ASP A 201 34.84 25.53 7.83
C ASP A 201 33.91 24.32 7.99
N PHE A 202 34.46 23.11 7.88
CA PHE A 202 33.72 21.88 8.07
C PHE A 202 33.13 21.77 9.48
N ASN A 203 33.97 21.94 10.51
CA ASN A 203 33.57 21.87 11.92
C ASN A 203 32.56 22.95 12.30
N ASN A 204 32.70 24.15 11.73
CA ASN A 204 31.78 25.27 11.95
C ASN A 204 30.55 25.23 11.01
N ARG A 205 30.45 24.24 10.12
CA ARG A 205 29.41 24.10 9.10
C ARG A 205 29.30 25.28 8.12
N THR A 206 30.40 25.99 7.89
CA THR A 206 30.51 27.06 6.90
C THR A 206 30.75 26.49 5.51
N LYS A 207 29.68 26.12 4.82
CA LYS A 207 29.76 25.51 3.48
C LYS A 207 30.33 26.50 2.46
N SER A 208 31.20 26.01 1.58
CA SER A 208 31.68 26.79 0.42
C SER A 208 30.80 26.59 -0.82
N TRP A 209 30.28 25.39 -1.02
CA TRP A 209 29.38 25.05 -2.12
C TRP A 209 28.58 23.78 -1.80
N THR A 210 27.45 23.58 -2.48
CA THR A 210 26.70 22.33 -2.45
C THR A 210 26.42 21.90 -3.88
N TYR A 211 26.71 20.64 -4.19
CA TYR A 211 26.25 19.99 -5.42
C TYR A 211 25.09 19.07 -5.09
N ASP A 212 24.10 19.02 -5.96
CA ASP A 212 22.90 18.20 -5.81
C ASP A 212 22.63 17.41 -7.10
N ALA A 213 22.11 16.21 -6.96
CA ALA A 213 21.63 15.36 -8.02
C ALA A 213 20.42 14.54 -7.58
N GLU A 214 19.54 14.22 -8.52
CA GLU A 214 18.45 13.29 -8.32
C GLU A 214 18.54 12.17 -9.36
N PHE A 215 18.30 10.94 -8.94
CA PHE A 215 18.27 9.79 -9.83
C PHE A 215 17.16 8.82 -9.41
N VAL A 216 16.67 8.04 -10.37
CA VAL A 216 15.72 6.95 -10.16
C VAL A 216 16.45 5.64 -10.39
N CYS A 217 16.34 4.72 -9.44
CA CYS A 217 16.66 3.32 -9.62
C CYS A 217 15.35 2.58 -9.86
N ASN A 218 15.10 2.15 -11.10
CA ASN A 218 13.99 1.26 -11.38
C ASN A 218 14.43 -0.19 -11.23
N GLY A 219 13.54 -1.01 -10.68
CA GLY A 219 13.73 -2.43 -10.46
C GLY A 219 12.48 -3.03 -9.83
N VAL A 220 12.51 -4.34 -9.58
CA VAL A 220 11.36 -5.05 -9.01
C VAL A 220 11.32 -4.86 -7.49
N LEU A 221 10.20 -4.35 -7.01
CA LEU A 221 9.84 -4.33 -5.60
C LEU A 221 9.05 -5.60 -5.26
N VAL A 222 9.24 -6.11 -4.04
CA VAL A 222 8.50 -7.26 -3.52
C VAL A 222 7.82 -6.86 -2.21
N LYS A 223 6.51 -7.12 -2.13
CA LYS A 223 5.70 -6.98 -0.92
C LYS A 223 5.35 -8.37 -0.39
N ASP A 224 5.67 -8.58 0.89
CA ASP A 224 5.38 -9.80 1.62
C ASP A 224 4.14 -9.58 2.49
N TYR A 225 3.10 -10.36 2.25
CA TYR A 225 1.86 -10.33 3.02
C TYR A 225 1.68 -11.60 3.81
N LYS A 226 1.22 -11.46 5.06
CA LYS A 226 0.89 -12.57 5.94
C LYS A 226 -0.33 -12.20 6.77
N TRP A 227 -1.38 -12.99 6.68
CA TRP A 227 -2.60 -12.75 7.44
C TRP A 227 -3.25 -14.04 7.88
N LYS A 228 -4.17 -13.92 8.84
CA LYS A 228 -4.99 -15.02 9.31
C LYS A 228 -6.45 -14.68 9.12
N TYR A 229 -7.23 -15.64 8.66
CA TYR A 229 -8.63 -15.42 8.32
C TYR A 229 -9.48 -16.67 8.48
N SER A 230 -10.76 -16.47 8.83
CA SER A 230 -11.79 -17.50 8.97
C SER A 230 -13.08 -17.02 8.32
N LEU A 231 -13.76 -17.90 7.58
CA LEU A 231 -15.12 -17.64 7.07
C LEU A 231 -16.14 -17.44 8.20
N ASP A 232 -15.84 -17.95 9.39
CA ASP A 232 -16.64 -17.75 10.59
C ASP A 232 -15.74 -17.11 11.66
N PRO A 233 -15.75 -15.77 11.79
CA PRO A 233 -14.92 -15.06 12.75
C PRO A 233 -15.31 -15.36 14.22
N SER A 234 -16.53 -15.86 14.47
CA SER A 234 -16.94 -16.31 15.82
C SER A 234 -16.20 -17.58 16.28
N LYS A 235 -15.59 -18.32 15.34
CA LYS A 235 -14.88 -19.58 15.59
C LYS A 235 -13.38 -19.43 15.34
N LYS A 236 -12.63 -18.88 16.29
CA LYS A 236 -11.15 -18.80 16.21
C LYS A 236 -10.44 -20.10 15.81
N LYS A 237 -11.03 -21.27 16.11
CA LYS A 237 -10.48 -22.59 15.74
C LYS A 237 -10.52 -22.92 14.24
N THR A 238 -11.26 -22.17 13.43
CA THR A 238 -11.35 -22.37 11.97
C THR A 238 -10.49 -21.40 11.17
N GLU A 239 -9.70 -20.58 11.86
CA GLU A 239 -8.77 -19.63 11.25
C GLU A 239 -7.65 -20.36 10.49
N LYS A 240 -7.36 -19.87 9.28
CA LYS A 240 -6.30 -20.33 8.39
C LYS A 240 -5.26 -19.23 8.25
N SER A 241 -4.00 -19.60 8.06
CA SER A 241 -2.90 -18.67 7.77
C SER A 241 -2.63 -18.63 6.27
N PHE A 242 -2.36 -17.43 5.77
CA PHE A 242 -2.14 -17.14 4.37
C PHE A 242 -0.86 -16.33 4.21
N GLU A 243 -0.16 -16.56 3.12
CA GLU A 243 1.03 -15.81 2.74
C GLU A 243 0.97 -15.51 1.24
N LEU A 244 1.43 -14.32 0.85
CA LEU A 244 1.49 -13.87 -0.53
C LEU A 244 2.76 -13.03 -0.74
N LYS A 245 3.48 -13.28 -1.82
CA LYS A 245 4.50 -12.38 -2.34
C LYS A 245 3.94 -11.68 -3.58
N PHE A 246 3.95 -10.36 -3.58
CA PHE A 246 3.50 -9.54 -4.70
C PHE A 246 4.67 -8.72 -5.24
N SER A 247 4.88 -8.75 -6.55
CA SER A 247 6.01 -8.09 -7.20
C SER A 247 5.55 -7.16 -8.31
N TYR A 248 6.17 -6.00 -8.42
CA TYR A 248 5.89 -4.97 -9.43
C TYR A 248 7.15 -4.12 -9.66
N PHE A 249 7.25 -3.42 -10.79
CA PHE A 249 8.37 -2.50 -11.03
C PHE A 249 8.15 -1.18 -10.30
N TYR A 250 9.23 -0.57 -9.81
CA TYR A 250 9.14 0.75 -9.17
C TYR A 250 8.52 1.80 -10.10
N ASP A 251 8.83 1.75 -11.40
CA ASP A 251 8.23 2.67 -12.39
C ASP A 251 6.70 2.57 -12.47
N ASP A 252 6.11 1.38 -12.26
CA ASP A 252 4.64 1.23 -12.23
C ASP A 252 4.04 2.08 -11.09
N TYR A 253 4.70 2.13 -9.93
CA TYR A 253 4.31 2.99 -8.81
C TYR A 253 4.57 4.46 -9.12
N ALA A 254 5.74 4.78 -9.69
CA ALA A 254 6.14 6.15 -9.99
C ALA A 254 5.18 6.82 -10.99
N ASP A 255 4.70 6.08 -11.99
CA ASP A 255 3.71 6.54 -12.96
C ASP A 255 2.42 6.99 -12.29
N TYR A 256 1.93 6.24 -11.29
CA TYR A 256 0.79 6.67 -10.50
C TYR A 256 1.12 7.90 -9.69
N ARG A 257 2.18 7.84 -8.85
CA ARG A 257 2.62 8.96 -8.00
C ARG A 257 2.68 10.29 -8.75
N ASP A 258 3.27 10.28 -9.94
CA ASP A 258 3.50 11.48 -10.75
C ASP A 258 2.29 11.84 -11.66
N SER A 259 1.26 10.98 -11.70
CA SER A 259 0.05 11.21 -12.48
C SER A 259 -0.70 12.47 -12.05
N LYS A 260 -0.92 13.36 -13.02
CA LYS A 260 -1.73 14.58 -12.89
C LYS A 260 -3.10 14.47 -13.54
N SER A 261 -3.50 13.25 -13.90
CA SER A 261 -4.74 12.96 -14.63
C SER A 261 -6.00 13.31 -13.83
N ASN A 262 -5.95 13.18 -12.50
CA ASN A 262 -7.06 13.46 -11.60
C ASN A 262 -6.60 14.33 -10.40
N PRO A 263 -7.48 15.20 -9.86
CA PRO A 263 -7.18 15.95 -8.64
C PRO A 263 -7.00 15.00 -7.46
N ARG A 264 -5.80 14.96 -6.88
CA ARG A 264 -5.41 14.09 -5.75
C ARG A 264 -6.09 14.43 -4.42
N ARG A 265 -7.27 15.04 -4.42
CA ARG A 265 -7.97 15.49 -3.22
C ARG A 265 -9.47 15.62 -3.46
N PRO A 266 -10.29 15.66 -2.40
CA PRO A 266 -11.71 15.96 -2.52
C PRO A 266 -11.94 17.25 -3.30
N VAL A 267 -12.85 17.20 -4.27
CA VAL A 267 -13.34 18.39 -4.99
C VAL A 267 -14.70 18.72 -4.41
N VAL A 268 -14.80 19.85 -3.72
CA VAL A 268 -16.05 20.31 -3.08
C VAL A 268 -17.18 20.35 -4.12
N GLY A 269 -18.28 19.65 -3.83
CA GLY A 269 -19.44 19.56 -4.72
C GLY A 269 -19.28 18.57 -5.88
N ASN A 270 -18.19 17.81 -5.91
CA ASN A 270 -17.98 16.72 -6.87
C ASN A 270 -17.23 15.54 -6.22
N GLU A 271 -17.79 15.05 -5.12
CA GLU A 271 -17.26 13.92 -4.35
C GLU A 271 -17.26 12.62 -5.18
N SER A 272 -18.07 12.56 -6.26
CA SER A 272 -18.10 11.41 -7.18
C SER A 272 -16.77 11.17 -7.90
N LEU A 273 -15.87 12.15 -7.98
CA LEU A 273 -14.54 11.97 -8.58
C LEU A 273 -13.70 10.93 -7.83
N PHE A 274 -14.01 10.65 -6.57
CA PHE A 274 -13.37 9.63 -5.76
C PHE A 274 -13.35 8.24 -6.45
N VAL A 275 -14.41 7.88 -7.18
CA VAL A 275 -14.47 6.58 -7.89
C VAL A 275 -13.46 6.43 -9.03
N LYS A 276 -12.88 7.54 -9.52
CA LYS A 276 -11.89 7.48 -10.60
C LYS A 276 -10.56 6.88 -10.16
N TYR A 277 -10.31 6.83 -8.86
CA TYR A 277 -9.11 6.23 -8.30
C TYR A 277 -9.21 4.70 -8.18
N ALA A 278 -10.41 4.13 -8.24
CA ALA A 278 -10.61 2.68 -8.24
C ALA A 278 -10.25 2.05 -9.61
N VAL A 279 -8.97 2.12 -9.95
CA VAL A 279 -8.38 1.67 -11.22
C VAL A 279 -7.97 0.20 -11.12
N VAL A 280 -8.27 -0.56 -12.17
CA VAL A 280 -7.77 -1.93 -12.34
C VAL A 280 -6.83 -1.94 -13.54
N ASP A 281 -5.57 -2.16 -13.25
CA ASP A 281 -4.53 -2.41 -14.23
C ASP A 281 -4.04 -3.86 -14.05
N ASP A 282 -3.20 -4.38 -14.96
CA ASP A 282 -2.55 -5.71 -14.87
C ASP A 282 -1.89 -6.07 -13.52
N ARG A 283 -1.39 -5.10 -12.74
CA ARG A 283 -0.73 -5.35 -11.44
C ARG A 283 -1.79 -5.63 -10.38
N ILE A 284 -2.82 -4.79 -10.33
CA ILE A 284 -3.99 -4.99 -9.45
C ILE A 284 -4.78 -6.23 -9.88
N ALA A 285 -4.88 -6.49 -11.19
CA ALA A 285 -5.47 -7.71 -11.72
C ALA A 285 -4.68 -8.96 -11.32
N GLY A 286 -3.35 -8.94 -11.47
CA GLY A 286 -2.48 -10.04 -11.02
C GLY A 286 -2.55 -10.29 -9.51
N LEU A 287 -2.66 -9.23 -8.70
CA LEU A 287 -2.90 -9.34 -7.26
C LEU A 287 -4.26 -10.01 -6.98
N SER A 288 -5.32 -9.56 -7.65
CA SER A 288 -6.68 -10.12 -7.53
C SER A 288 -6.72 -11.60 -7.94
N ASP A 289 -6.11 -11.96 -9.06
CA ASP A 289 -6.01 -13.33 -9.56
C ASP A 289 -5.30 -14.22 -8.55
N THR A 290 -4.18 -13.75 -7.98
CA THR A 290 -3.43 -14.51 -6.98
C THR A 290 -4.24 -14.72 -5.70
N LEU A 291 -4.95 -13.70 -5.23
CA LEU A 291 -5.87 -13.81 -4.10
C LEU A 291 -7.01 -14.82 -4.39
N SER A 292 -7.54 -14.84 -5.61
CA SER A 292 -8.57 -15.80 -6.03
C SER A 292 -8.06 -17.25 -6.00
N MET A 293 -6.81 -17.46 -6.44
CA MET A 293 -6.16 -18.78 -6.41
C MET A 293 -5.93 -19.25 -4.97
N ILE A 294 -5.40 -18.36 -4.12
CA ILE A 294 -5.20 -18.65 -2.68
C ILE A 294 -6.52 -19.04 -2.02
N TYR A 295 -7.59 -18.30 -2.31
CA TYR A 295 -8.92 -18.59 -1.77
C TYR A 295 -9.44 -19.97 -2.22
N LYS A 296 -9.39 -20.27 -3.52
CA LYS A 296 -9.80 -21.59 -4.05
C LYS A 296 -8.97 -22.75 -3.50
N LEU A 297 -7.66 -22.56 -3.36
CA LEU A 297 -6.79 -23.57 -2.72
C LEU A 297 -7.21 -23.85 -1.27
N ALA A 298 -7.63 -22.81 -0.53
CA ALA A 298 -7.99 -22.94 0.87
C ALA A 298 -9.42 -23.45 1.11
N TYR A 299 -10.37 -23.14 0.23
CA TYR A 299 -11.80 -23.38 0.44
C TYR A 299 -12.45 -24.29 -0.62
N GLY A 300 -11.67 -24.77 -1.58
CA GLY A 300 -12.08 -25.70 -2.64
C GLY A 300 -12.05 -25.05 -4.01
N GLU A 301 -11.68 -25.82 -5.04
CA GLU A 301 -11.55 -25.35 -6.43
C GLU A 301 -12.85 -24.74 -6.98
N ASN A 302 -13.99 -25.26 -6.53
CA ASN A 302 -15.34 -24.80 -6.87
C ASN A 302 -15.89 -23.72 -5.93
N ALA A 303 -15.07 -23.16 -5.03
CA ALA A 303 -15.52 -22.09 -4.14
C ALA A 303 -15.97 -20.86 -4.97
N PRO A 304 -17.17 -20.31 -4.73
CA PRO A 304 -17.66 -19.16 -5.48
C PRO A 304 -16.77 -17.93 -5.27
N LEU A 305 -16.52 -17.20 -6.36
CA LEU A 305 -15.76 -15.93 -6.37
C LEU A 305 -16.67 -14.69 -6.54
N ASP A 306 -17.99 -14.86 -6.51
CA ASP A 306 -18.97 -13.78 -6.66
C ASP A 306 -19.90 -13.65 -5.43
N GLY A 307 -19.63 -14.43 -4.38
CA GLY A 307 -20.41 -14.48 -3.15
C GLY A 307 -19.73 -13.80 -1.97
N GLN A 308 -20.47 -13.67 -0.87
CA GLN A 308 -20.05 -13.01 0.37
C GLN A 308 -18.71 -13.51 0.92
N ASN A 309 -18.50 -14.83 0.96
CA ASN A 309 -17.27 -15.41 1.54
C ASN A 309 -15.97 -14.95 0.85
N TYR A 310 -16.00 -14.80 -0.48
CA TYR A 310 -14.81 -14.31 -1.19
C TYR A 310 -14.66 -12.80 -1.05
N ALA A 311 -15.78 -12.05 -1.01
CA ALA A 311 -15.75 -10.63 -0.70
C ALA A 311 -15.14 -10.37 0.69
N ASP A 312 -15.57 -11.09 1.72
CA ASP A 312 -15.01 -11.05 3.07
C ASP A 312 -13.52 -11.41 3.10
N PHE A 313 -13.09 -12.38 2.28
CA PHE A 313 -11.67 -12.74 2.18
C PHE A 313 -10.80 -11.61 1.63
N LEU A 314 -11.27 -10.90 0.59
CA LEU A 314 -10.58 -9.73 0.03
C LEU A 314 -10.58 -8.55 1.01
N LEU A 315 -11.71 -8.31 1.70
CA LEU A 315 -11.81 -7.30 2.75
C LEU A 315 -10.81 -7.57 3.89
N ALA A 316 -10.74 -8.81 4.37
CA ALA A 316 -9.80 -9.21 5.41
C ALA A 316 -8.35 -9.03 4.98
N PHE A 317 -8.03 -9.31 3.70
CA PHE A 317 -6.69 -9.05 3.17
C PHE A 317 -6.33 -7.57 3.29
N VAL A 318 -7.23 -6.65 2.94
CA VAL A 318 -6.97 -5.21 3.05
C VAL A 318 -6.89 -4.75 4.51
N GLN A 319 -7.87 -5.10 5.35
CA GLN A 319 -7.90 -4.73 6.77
C GLN A 319 -6.63 -5.14 7.54
N ILE A 320 -6.15 -6.36 7.30
CA ILE A 320 -5.07 -6.93 8.12
C ILE A 320 -3.68 -6.51 7.61
N ASN A 321 -3.52 -6.31 6.30
CA ASN A 321 -2.20 -6.12 5.70
C ASN A 321 -1.81 -4.65 5.47
N TYR A 322 -2.73 -3.70 5.69
CA TYR A 322 -2.47 -2.28 5.49
C TYR A 322 -2.67 -1.53 6.79
N ALA A 323 -1.61 -0.87 7.25
CA ALA A 323 -1.66 -0.07 8.47
C ALA A 323 -2.45 1.22 8.25
N TYR A 324 -3.12 1.69 9.30
CA TYR A 324 -3.70 3.04 9.31
C TYR A 324 -2.64 4.03 9.80
N PRO A 325 -2.38 5.14 9.08
CA PRO A 325 -1.40 6.13 9.51
C PRO A 325 -1.86 6.83 10.80
N PRO A 326 -0.96 7.36 11.63
CA PRO A 326 -1.36 8.13 12.80
C PRO A 326 -2.13 9.37 12.38
N ASN A 327 -3.33 9.52 12.93
CA ASN A 327 -4.13 10.71 12.80
C ASN A 327 -4.37 11.28 14.20
N ASN A 328 -3.76 12.43 14.51
CA ASN A 328 -3.88 13.09 15.81
C ASN A 328 -3.87 14.62 15.64
N ALA A 329 -4.09 15.35 16.74
CA ALA A 329 -4.19 16.82 16.72
C ALA A 329 -2.97 17.55 16.12
N SER A 330 -1.81 16.87 16.02
CA SER A 330 -0.58 17.43 15.47
C SER A 330 -0.18 16.84 14.11
N GLN A 331 -0.83 15.76 13.64
CA GLN A 331 -0.44 15.02 12.44
C GLN A 331 -1.67 14.46 11.71
N ASN A 332 -1.83 14.86 10.46
CA ASN A 332 -2.78 14.27 9.51
C ASN A 332 -2.08 13.14 8.74
N GLY A 333 -2.74 11.99 8.59
CA GLY A 333 -2.19 10.77 8.00
C GLY A 333 -1.60 11.00 6.61
N ASP A 334 -2.35 11.66 5.73
CA ASP A 334 -1.87 11.96 4.39
C ASP A 334 -0.74 12.96 4.33
N THR A 335 -0.74 13.96 5.22
CA THR A 335 0.36 14.94 5.23
C THR A 335 1.68 14.24 5.53
N VAL A 336 1.61 13.20 6.33
CA VAL A 336 2.72 12.37 6.72
C VAL A 336 3.11 11.37 5.63
N LEU A 337 2.14 10.76 4.94
CA LEU A 337 2.38 9.75 3.90
C LEU A 337 2.75 10.36 2.55
N TYR A 338 2.07 11.44 2.16
CA TYR A 338 2.07 12.02 0.82
C TYR A 338 2.46 13.50 0.81
N GLY A 339 2.62 14.15 1.97
CA GLY A 339 2.94 15.58 2.04
C GLY A 339 1.78 16.51 1.70
N ALA A 340 0.55 15.98 1.65
CA ALA A 340 -0.68 16.71 1.32
C ALA A 340 -1.82 16.28 2.25
N VAL A 341 -2.81 17.15 2.48
CA VAL A 341 -4.02 16.80 3.24
C VAL A 341 -5.08 16.23 2.30
N ASP A 342 -5.77 15.18 2.73
CA ASP A 342 -6.85 14.47 2.01
C ASP A 342 -6.37 14.03 0.62
N TYR A 343 -5.35 13.18 0.58
CA TYR A 343 -4.70 12.70 -0.63
C TYR A 343 -5.34 11.41 -1.14
N TYR A 344 -5.88 11.44 -2.36
CA TYR A 344 -6.41 10.21 -2.98
C TYR A 344 -5.31 9.40 -3.65
N ALA A 345 -4.90 8.29 -3.03
CA ALA A 345 -3.93 7.37 -3.59
C ALA A 345 -4.57 6.38 -4.58
N TYR A 346 -3.86 6.09 -5.67
CA TYR A 346 -4.19 4.95 -6.52
C TYR A 346 -3.87 3.63 -5.78
N PRO A 347 -4.51 2.51 -6.17
CA PRO A 347 -4.33 1.23 -5.48
C PRO A 347 -2.89 0.78 -5.34
N LEU A 348 -2.06 0.98 -6.38
CA LEU A 348 -0.66 0.59 -6.35
C LEU A 348 0.18 1.48 -5.41
N GLU A 349 -0.21 2.73 -5.17
CA GLU A 349 0.44 3.59 -4.17
C GLU A 349 0.17 3.07 -2.75
N THR A 350 -1.07 2.70 -2.43
CA THR A 350 -1.40 2.07 -1.13
C THR A 350 -0.65 0.74 -0.95
N VAL A 351 -0.58 -0.09 -2.01
CA VAL A 351 0.24 -1.31 -2.06
C VAL A 351 1.72 -1.01 -1.79
N HIS A 352 2.26 0.03 -2.44
CA HIS A 352 3.65 0.44 -2.28
C HIS A 352 3.95 0.95 -0.87
N ARG A 353 3.05 1.74 -0.29
CA ARG A 353 3.20 2.28 1.06
C ARG A 353 3.01 1.21 2.14
N GLY A 354 2.15 0.21 1.91
CA GLY A 354 1.74 -0.76 2.93
C GLY A 354 0.91 -0.13 4.05
N THR A 355 0.43 1.08 3.84
CA THR A 355 -0.34 1.91 4.76
C THR A 355 -1.20 2.86 3.94
N GLY A 356 -2.32 3.29 4.52
CA GLY A 356 -3.26 4.23 3.92
C GLY A 356 -4.39 4.49 4.90
N ASP A 357 -5.04 5.63 4.79
CA ASP A 357 -6.21 5.94 5.61
C ASP A 357 -7.51 5.42 4.96
N CYS A 358 -8.66 5.98 5.34
CA CYS A 358 -9.96 5.39 5.01
C CYS A 358 -10.25 5.40 3.50
N GLU A 359 -9.86 6.47 2.80
CA GLU A 359 -10.02 6.63 1.37
C GLU A 359 -9.12 5.68 0.57
N ASP A 360 -7.85 5.61 0.94
CA ASP A 360 -6.82 4.82 0.26
C ASP A 360 -7.15 3.33 0.30
N THR A 361 -7.48 2.84 1.50
CA THR A 361 -7.81 1.43 1.72
C THR A 361 -9.16 1.07 1.09
N SER A 362 -10.13 1.99 1.07
CA SER A 362 -11.39 1.83 0.35
C SER A 362 -11.19 1.77 -1.17
N ILE A 363 -10.35 2.65 -1.74
CA ILE A 363 -9.98 2.64 -3.17
C ILE A 363 -9.30 1.33 -3.56
N LEU A 364 -8.34 0.87 -2.77
CA LEU A 364 -7.65 -0.39 -3.00
C LEU A 364 -8.63 -1.56 -2.99
N LEU A 365 -9.47 -1.67 -1.95
CA LEU A 365 -10.47 -2.74 -1.86
C LEU A 365 -11.46 -2.68 -3.03
N ALA A 366 -11.93 -1.49 -3.39
CA ALA A 366 -12.84 -1.32 -4.50
C ALA A 366 -12.25 -1.80 -5.83
N SER A 367 -10.95 -1.56 -6.03
CA SER A 367 -10.21 -2.01 -7.22
C SER A 367 -10.04 -3.52 -7.24
N LEU A 368 -9.75 -4.14 -6.10
CA LEU A 368 -9.71 -5.60 -5.98
C LEU A 368 -11.07 -6.24 -6.26
N TYR A 369 -12.15 -5.69 -5.71
CA TYR A 369 -13.52 -6.17 -6.00
C TYR A 369 -13.89 -6.02 -7.47
N LYS A 370 -13.60 -4.86 -8.06
CA LYS A 370 -13.84 -4.62 -9.49
C LYS A 370 -13.07 -5.61 -10.35
N SER A 371 -11.80 -5.85 -10.02
CA SER A 371 -10.96 -6.84 -10.71
C SER A 371 -11.49 -8.26 -10.57
N SER A 372 -12.07 -8.61 -9.42
CA SER A 372 -12.72 -9.90 -9.17
C SER A 372 -14.13 -10.03 -9.81
N GLY A 373 -14.61 -9.00 -10.50
CA GLY A 373 -15.89 -9.01 -11.21
C GLY A 373 -17.11 -8.63 -10.36
N PHE A 374 -16.91 -8.17 -9.12
CA PHE A 374 -18.00 -7.62 -8.32
C PHE A 374 -18.50 -6.28 -8.86
N LYS A 375 -19.76 -5.96 -8.57
CA LYS A 375 -20.24 -4.58 -8.69
C LYS A 375 -19.86 -3.84 -7.42
N THR A 376 -19.15 -2.74 -7.59
CA THR A 376 -18.51 -2.02 -6.50
C THR A 376 -18.96 -0.57 -6.48
N ALA A 377 -18.94 0.04 -5.31
CA ALA A 377 -19.14 1.46 -5.12
C ALA A 377 -18.15 2.00 -4.08
N LEU A 378 -17.98 3.31 -4.05
CA LEU A 378 -17.28 4.02 -2.99
C LEU A 378 -18.22 5.03 -2.34
N GLY A 379 -18.19 5.13 -1.02
CA GLY A 379 -19.00 6.04 -0.23
C GLY A 379 -18.10 7.01 0.52
N ILE A 380 -18.54 8.26 0.62
CA ILE A 380 -17.95 9.27 1.48
C ILE A 380 -19.05 9.71 2.45
N VAL A 381 -18.75 9.65 3.74
CA VAL A 381 -19.56 10.22 4.81
C VAL A 381 -18.72 11.26 5.56
N PRO A 382 -19.33 12.15 6.37
CA PRO A 382 -18.57 13.16 7.10
C PRO A 382 -17.43 12.53 7.92
N GLY A 383 -16.19 12.81 7.50
CA GLY A 383 -14.97 12.35 8.17
C GLY A 383 -14.55 10.91 7.90
N HIS A 384 -15.18 10.20 6.95
CA HIS A 384 -14.86 8.79 6.67
C HIS A 384 -15.18 8.35 5.24
N ALA A 385 -14.40 7.42 4.70
CA ALA A 385 -14.59 6.82 3.39
C ALA A 385 -14.72 5.30 3.49
N ILE A 386 -15.63 4.73 2.70
CA ILE A 386 -16.08 3.34 2.82
C ILE A 386 -16.19 2.72 1.43
N ALA A 387 -15.76 1.47 1.26
CA ALA A 387 -16.05 0.70 0.05
C ALA A 387 -17.41 -0.01 0.14
N GLY A 388 -18.05 -0.26 -1.00
CA GLY A 388 -19.32 -0.97 -1.08
C GLY A 388 -19.27 -2.05 -2.14
N VAL A 389 -19.86 -3.22 -1.87
CA VAL A 389 -19.88 -4.33 -2.83
C VAL A 389 -21.25 -5.00 -2.89
N ALA A 390 -21.70 -5.28 -4.10
CA ALA A 390 -22.89 -6.11 -4.32
C ALA A 390 -22.46 -7.56 -4.52
N VAL A 391 -22.96 -8.45 -3.67
CA VAL A 391 -22.66 -9.89 -3.70
C VAL A 391 -23.80 -10.67 -4.32
N ARG A 392 -23.49 -11.78 -5.01
CA ARG A 392 -24.49 -12.70 -5.53
C ARG A 392 -24.97 -13.66 -4.43
N GLY A 393 -26.26 -13.95 -4.43
CA GLY A 393 -26.89 -14.90 -3.52
C GLY A 393 -27.45 -14.24 -2.25
N THR A 394 -27.71 -15.05 -1.23
CA THR A 394 -28.25 -14.56 0.03
C THR A 394 -27.12 -13.99 0.89
N PHE A 395 -27.13 -12.69 1.09
CA PHE A 395 -26.29 -12.04 2.09
C PHE A 395 -26.78 -12.36 3.50
N THR A 396 -25.85 -12.65 4.41
CA THR A 396 -26.16 -12.87 5.83
C THR A 396 -25.15 -12.15 6.71
N TYR A 397 -25.64 -11.47 7.74
CA TYR A 397 -24.78 -10.99 8.81
C TYR A 397 -24.23 -12.17 9.61
N ILE A 398 -22.91 -12.40 9.50
CA ILE A 398 -22.26 -13.61 10.02
C ILE A 398 -21.84 -13.52 11.50
N MET A 399 -22.00 -12.36 12.12
CA MET A 399 -21.77 -12.15 13.56
C MET A 399 -23.06 -11.69 14.25
N SER A 400 -23.35 -12.27 15.42
CA SER A 400 -24.38 -11.72 16.30
C SER A 400 -23.91 -10.39 16.88
N ASP A 401 -24.84 -9.50 17.26
CA ASP A 401 -24.49 -8.25 17.98
C ASP A 401 -23.60 -8.51 19.21
N SER A 402 -23.83 -9.65 19.88
CA SER A 402 -23.05 -10.05 21.05
C SER A 402 -21.62 -10.49 20.70
N ASP A 403 -21.39 -11.04 19.50
CA ASP A 403 -20.07 -11.47 19.05
C ASP A 403 -19.31 -10.30 18.40
N ALA A 404 -20.00 -9.39 17.72
CA ALA A 404 -19.44 -8.12 17.30
C ALA A 404 -18.91 -7.32 18.52
N ALA A 405 -19.75 -7.17 19.56
CA ALA A 405 -19.36 -6.47 20.78
C ALA A 405 -18.15 -7.11 21.50
N LYS A 406 -18.08 -8.45 21.54
CA LYS A 406 -16.92 -9.18 22.12
C LYS A 406 -15.63 -9.00 21.32
N SER A 407 -15.74 -8.74 20.02
CA SER A 407 -14.61 -8.44 19.15
C SER A 407 -14.21 -6.95 19.19
N GLY A 408 -14.80 -6.15 20.09
CA GLY A 408 -14.56 -4.71 20.16
C GLY A 408 -15.21 -3.93 19.02
N ILE A 409 -16.06 -4.58 18.22
CA ILE A 409 -16.78 -3.97 17.11
C ILE A 409 -18.12 -3.45 17.65
N THR A 410 -18.27 -2.13 17.69
CA THR A 410 -19.59 -1.52 17.77
C THR A 410 -20.10 -1.41 16.33
N ALA A 411 -20.80 -2.46 15.91
CA ALA A 411 -21.23 -2.62 14.53
C ALA A 411 -22.47 -1.79 14.24
N GLU A 412 -22.39 -1.02 13.18
CA GLU A 412 -23.56 -0.52 12.47
C GLU A 412 -23.69 -1.23 11.12
N TYR A 413 -24.93 -1.48 10.70
CA TYR A 413 -25.24 -2.25 9.50
C TYR A 413 -25.35 -1.30 8.31
N GLY A 414 -24.47 -1.46 7.31
CA GLY A 414 -24.41 -0.60 6.13
C GLY A 414 -24.83 -1.32 4.86
N ALA A 415 -25.94 -0.90 4.26
CA ALA A 415 -26.34 -1.33 2.93
C ALA A 415 -27.05 -0.19 2.19
N MET A 416 -26.83 -0.04 0.89
CA MET A 416 -27.46 1.01 0.09
C MET A 416 -27.85 0.54 -1.31
N GLN A 417 -28.91 1.14 -1.87
CA GLN A 417 -29.35 0.93 -3.24
C GLN A 417 -29.35 2.26 -4.02
N PRO A 418 -28.31 2.58 -4.82
CA PRO A 418 -28.19 3.85 -5.55
C PRO A 418 -29.13 3.95 -6.78
N GLY A 419 -30.28 3.28 -6.76
CA GLY A 419 -31.28 3.32 -7.85
C GLY A 419 -31.01 2.40 -9.04
N ASN A 420 -29.90 1.64 -9.05
CA ASN A 420 -29.57 0.66 -10.10
C ASN A 420 -30.11 -0.76 -9.82
N GLY A 421 -30.94 -0.92 -8.78
CA GLY A 421 -31.51 -2.19 -8.38
C GLY A 421 -30.55 -3.15 -7.66
N LEU A 422 -29.32 -2.71 -7.36
CA LEU A 422 -28.34 -3.48 -6.60
C LEU A 422 -28.23 -2.95 -5.17
N THR A 423 -28.09 -3.87 -4.21
CA THR A 423 -27.68 -3.55 -2.85
C THR A 423 -26.17 -3.65 -2.72
N TYR A 424 -25.53 -2.56 -2.34
CA TYR A 424 -24.12 -2.52 -1.98
C TYR A 424 -24.00 -2.61 -0.47
N TYR A 425 -23.30 -3.63 0.02
CA TYR A 425 -22.99 -3.80 1.43
C TYR A 425 -21.69 -3.07 1.75
N ALA A 426 -21.70 -2.32 2.84
CA ALA A 426 -20.59 -1.48 3.25
C ALA A 426 -19.40 -2.32 3.75
N CYS A 427 -18.20 -1.85 3.46
CA CYS A 427 -16.94 -2.51 3.78
C CYS A 427 -16.05 -1.51 4.52
N GLU A 428 -15.94 -1.68 5.83
CA GLU A 428 -15.04 -0.89 6.66
C GLU A 428 -13.60 -1.38 6.52
N THR A 429 -12.67 -0.53 6.14
CA THR A 429 -11.28 -0.94 5.79
C THR A 429 -10.24 -0.55 6.83
N THR A 430 -10.58 0.29 7.80
CA THR A 430 -9.67 0.80 8.86
C THR A 430 -9.28 -0.17 9.98
N PRO A 431 -10.03 -1.25 10.30
CA PRO A 431 -9.68 -2.15 11.39
C PRO A 431 -8.46 -2.99 11.04
N SER A 432 -7.58 -3.21 12.02
CA SER A 432 -6.42 -4.12 11.87
C SER A 432 -6.76 -5.61 12.05
N ASN A 433 -8.03 -5.93 12.28
CA ASN A 433 -8.56 -7.29 12.38
C ASN A 433 -9.72 -7.45 11.41
N HIS A 434 -9.98 -8.67 10.95
CA HIS A 434 -11.11 -8.92 10.05
C HIS A 434 -12.43 -8.48 10.68
N MET A 435 -13.07 -7.48 10.06
CA MET A 435 -14.46 -7.13 10.29
C MET A 435 -15.28 -7.50 9.05
N PRO A 436 -16.35 -8.31 9.19
CA PRO A 436 -17.09 -8.79 8.03
C PRO A 436 -17.79 -7.70 7.24
N LEU A 437 -18.14 -8.06 6.01
CA LEU A 437 -18.96 -7.30 5.09
C LEU A 437 -20.29 -6.89 5.72
N GLY A 438 -20.66 -5.64 5.49
CA GLY A 438 -21.89 -5.01 5.96
C GLY A 438 -21.82 -4.46 7.38
N TYR A 439 -20.67 -4.59 8.05
CA TYR A 439 -20.40 -4.02 9.36
C TYR A 439 -19.54 -2.76 9.22
N LEU A 440 -19.85 -1.75 10.02
CA LEU A 440 -19.13 -0.47 10.11
C LEU A 440 -18.78 -0.14 11.55
N MET A 441 -17.68 0.57 11.79
CA MET A 441 -17.29 1.02 13.12
C MET A 441 -18.13 2.23 13.54
N LYS A 442 -18.84 2.12 14.67
CA LYS A 442 -19.75 3.18 15.17
C LYS A 442 -19.06 4.52 15.45
N ASN A 443 -17.78 4.51 15.81
CA ASN A 443 -17.05 5.75 16.08
C ASN A 443 -16.72 6.53 14.80
N ASP A 444 -16.72 5.85 13.65
CA ASP A 444 -16.35 6.42 12.36
C ASP A 444 -17.58 6.93 11.60
N ILE A 445 -18.78 6.73 12.16
CA ILE A 445 -20.05 7.14 11.56
C ILE A 445 -20.91 7.82 12.62
N ALA A 446 -20.88 9.15 12.63
CA ALA A 446 -21.64 9.95 13.59
C ALA A 446 -23.17 9.86 13.36
N ASP A 447 -23.62 9.56 12.13
CA ASP A 447 -25.03 9.26 11.81
C ASP A 447 -25.12 8.46 10.48
N LEU A 448 -25.50 7.18 10.51
CA LEU A 448 -25.73 6.39 9.29
C LEU A 448 -26.78 7.00 8.35
N LYS A 449 -27.63 7.91 8.87
CA LYS A 449 -28.59 8.65 8.06
C LYS A 449 -27.91 9.55 7.02
N ASP A 450 -26.59 9.73 7.07
CA ASP A 450 -25.82 10.45 6.06
C ASP A 450 -25.12 9.53 5.04
N VAL A 451 -25.22 8.20 5.17
CA VAL A 451 -24.69 7.20 4.20
C VAL A 451 -25.61 7.10 2.97
N HIS A 452 -25.93 8.24 2.36
CA HIS A 452 -26.84 8.31 1.21
C HIS A 452 -26.13 8.39 -0.14
N ARG A 453 -24.78 8.31 -0.18
CA ARG A 453 -24.01 8.50 -1.41
C ARG A 453 -22.87 7.50 -1.57
N PHE A 454 -23.23 6.25 -1.87
CA PHE A 454 -22.36 5.39 -2.66
C PHE A 454 -22.39 5.82 -4.13
N TYR A 455 -21.20 5.99 -4.70
CA TYR A 455 -20.98 6.22 -6.11
C TYR A 455 -20.51 4.90 -6.74
N PRO A 456 -21.31 4.29 -7.65
CA PRO A 456 -20.88 3.08 -8.35
C PRO A 456 -19.57 3.31 -9.10
N VAL A 457 -18.64 2.37 -8.96
CA VAL A 457 -17.40 2.37 -9.74
C VAL A 457 -17.74 1.92 -11.17
N PRO A 458 -17.38 2.70 -12.21
CA PRO A 458 -17.68 2.37 -13.61
C PRO A 458 -17.10 1.04 -14.09
#